data_AF-A0A8C5W9R1-F1
#
_entry.id   AF-A0A8C5W9R1-F1
#
_cell.length_a   1.000
_cell.length_b   1.000
_cell.length_c   1.000
_cell.angle_alpha   90.00
_cell.angle_beta   90.00
_cell.angle_gamma   90.00
#
_symmetry.space_group_name_H-M   'P 1'
#
loop_
_entity.id
_entity.type
_entity.pdbx_description
1 polymer ?
#
loop_
_entity_poly.entity_id
_entity_poly.type
_entity_poly.pdbx_seq_one_letter_code
_entity_poly.pdbx_strand_id
1 'polypeptide(L)'
;MSISESPFGCCLLGPLFSLGSALLFPSYWFLDRILSSVICTSVERAQGPGQRIACLLLGLPFFLLLFLVSLPLAVVGLLIWAPLHQVRRPFCYQKNSSSVSTHPHHENGGSFTFVSANLCLLPDGLARFSNLGHTQRRTALISHLLSVSQKSSSQSNDHGSEDAASICSTDDVLAMVETMGREDNTEFQGYVSLNFPHDVDFICLQEVFDARASRKLRHALASSFPHILYDVGPSGPYKCGFKFFNSGLFLASRYPPIAAKYHYYHNSRGEDALAAKGLLCVQVLVRVTEDKQRIVGYFNCTHLHAPEKDANVRCQQMSLLLQWVSEFQSEQRETGDIIAFDILCGDLNFDNCSLDNFVEQNHELFGVYKDPCREGPGRDRPGTVGTLLRQEFIYHEVLKTPENLKRTLLSDRDRRLYIAPPLPQDVEHDEQQWTGRRIDYILYRNSPLMLPLVVERFQFITGLAGLSDHIPISLKLSVSLPVNTSL
;
A
#
# COMPACT_ATOMS: atom_id res chain seq x y z
N MET A 1 -4.29 -8.75 24.09
CA MET A 1 -5.57 -9.38 23.69
C MET A 1 -5.39 -10.00 22.31
N SER A 2 -5.83 -11.24 22.07
CA SER A 2 -5.71 -11.85 20.73
C SER A 2 -6.62 -11.16 19.71
N ILE A 3 -6.08 -10.81 18.54
CA ILE A 3 -6.87 -10.28 17.42
C ILE A 3 -7.87 -11.35 16.95
N SER A 4 -9.14 -10.97 16.81
CA SER A 4 -10.19 -11.90 16.41
C SER A 4 -10.32 -11.98 14.89
N GLU A 5 -10.39 -13.21 14.36
CA GLU A 5 -10.53 -13.47 12.92
C GLU A 5 -11.91 -13.10 12.36
N SER A 6 -12.97 -13.28 13.16
CA SER A 6 -14.32 -12.93 12.73
C SER A 6 -14.50 -11.40 12.66
N PRO A 7 -15.21 -10.85 11.66
CA PRO A 7 -15.60 -9.44 11.67
C PRO A 7 -16.68 -9.11 12.71
N PHE A 8 -17.34 -10.12 13.29
CA PHE A 8 -18.45 -9.95 14.23
C PHE A 8 -18.25 -10.76 15.51
N GLY A 9 -18.80 -10.27 16.62
CA GLY A 9 -18.82 -11.00 17.90
C GLY A 9 -19.72 -12.25 17.90
N CYS A 10 -20.69 -12.32 16.99
CA CYS A 10 -21.61 -13.44 16.83
C CYS A 10 -21.44 -14.10 15.45
N CYS A 11 -21.41 -15.44 15.41
CA CYS A 11 -21.19 -16.22 14.19
C CYS A 11 -22.31 -16.07 13.14
N LEU A 12 -23.54 -15.74 13.55
CA LEU A 12 -24.68 -15.57 12.64
C LEU A 12 -24.63 -14.26 11.85
N LEU A 13 -23.96 -13.24 12.37
CA LEU A 13 -23.91 -11.91 11.75
C LEU A 13 -23.05 -11.90 10.48
N GLY A 14 -22.02 -12.76 10.40
CA GLY A 14 -21.18 -12.89 9.21
C GLY A 14 -21.95 -13.37 7.96
N PRO A 15 -22.69 -14.49 8.03
CA PRO A 15 -23.56 -14.95 6.97
C PRO A 15 -24.65 -13.93 6.59
N LEU A 16 -25.29 -13.27 7.57
CA LEU A 16 -26.27 -12.22 7.31
C LEU A 16 -25.66 -11.03 6.57
N PHE A 17 -24.47 -10.59 6.98
CA PHE A 17 -23.72 -9.52 6.29
C PHE A 17 -23.38 -9.92 4.85
N SER A 18 -23.00 -11.19 4.65
CA SER A 18 -22.69 -11.73 3.33
C SER A 18 -23.92 -11.81 2.44
N LEU A 19 -25.07 -12.21 3.00
CA LEU A 19 -26.37 -12.20 2.30
C LEU A 19 -26.75 -10.78 1.90
N GLY A 20 -26.74 -9.82 2.83
CA GLY A 20 -27.03 -8.42 2.54
C GLY A 20 -26.14 -7.86 1.42
N SER A 21 -24.84 -8.16 1.48
CA SER A 21 -23.87 -7.79 0.44
C SER A 21 -24.18 -8.45 -0.91
N ALA A 22 -24.58 -9.72 -0.93
CA ALA A 22 -24.94 -10.44 -2.15
C ALA A 22 -26.20 -9.87 -2.80
N LEU A 23 -27.20 -9.47 -2.01
CA LEU A 23 -28.43 -8.83 -2.49
C LEU A 23 -28.17 -7.41 -3.04
N LEU A 24 -27.22 -6.67 -2.45
CA LEU A 24 -26.79 -5.34 -2.94
C LEU A 24 -25.95 -5.41 -4.22
N PHE A 25 -25.23 -6.51 -4.43
CA PHE A 25 -24.20 -6.62 -5.45
C PHE A 25 -24.67 -6.34 -6.89
N PRO A 26 -25.84 -6.84 -7.37
CA PRO A 26 -26.28 -6.57 -8.74
C PRO A 26 -26.42 -5.06 -9.02
N SER A 27 -27.10 -4.32 -8.14
CA SER A 27 -27.27 -2.86 -8.29
C SER A 27 -25.93 -2.13 -8.26
N TYR A 28 -25.04 -2.50 -7.34
CA TYR A 28 -23.69 -1.96 -7.29
C TYR A 28 -22.93 -2.21 -8.62
N TRP A 29 -22.99 -3.44 -9.15
CA TRP A 29 -22.28 -3.81 -10.36
C TRP A 29 -22.83 -3.11 -11.60
N PHE A 30 -24.16 -3.03 -11.75
CA PHE A 30 -24.76 -2.30 -12.86
C PHE A 30 -24.44 -0.80 -12.81
N LEU A 31 -24.43 -0.19 -11.61
CA LEU A 31 -23.99 1.20 -11.45
C LEU A 31 -22.52 1.39 -11.85
N ASP A 32 -21.64 0.47 -11.46
CA ASP A 32 -20.24 0.45 -11.90
C ASP A 32 -20.11 0.34 -13.43
N ARG A 33 -20.97 -0.47 -14.09
CA ARG A 33 -21.02 -0.57 -15.56
C ARG A 33 -21.58 0.67 -16.25
N ILE A 34 -22.56 1.35 -15.64
CA ILE A 34 -23.08 2.65 -16.11
C ILE A 34 -21.94 3.67 -16.14
N LEU A 35 -21.22 3.83 -15.02
CA LEU A 35 -20.06 4.73 -14.94
C LEU A 35 -18.99 4.37 -15.98
N SER A 36 -18.68 3.07 -16.10
CA SER A 36 -17.72 2.56 -17.09
C SER A 36 -18.13 2.86 -18.55
N SER A 37 -19.43 3.03 -18.82
CA SER A 37 -19.93 3.35 -20.16
C SER A 37 -19.82 4.84 -20.48
N VAL A 38 -19.80 5.70 -19.46
CA VAL A 38 -19.76 7.17 -19.60
C VAL A 38 -18.32 7.68 -19.57
N ILE A 39 -17.48 7.08 -18.73
CA ILE A 39 -16.10 7.53 -18.47
C ILE A 39 -15.13 6.61 -19.22
N CYS A 40 -14.28 7.21 -20.06
CA CYS A 40 -13.32 6.47 -20.87
C CYS A 40 -11.89 6.76 -20.45
N THR A 41 -11.04 5.73 -20.48
CA THR A 41 -9.59 5.87 -20.36
C THR A 41 -8.99 6.52 -21.62
N SER A 42 -7.74 6.97 -21.56
CA SER A 42 -7.02 7.56 -22.69
C SER A 42 -6.83 6.55 -23.82
N VAL A 43 -6.64 5.26 -23.52
CA VAL A 43 -6.58 4.18 -24.51
C VAL A 43 -7.90 4.01 -25.23
N GLU A 44 -9.01 3.98 -24.51
CA GLU A 44 -10.35 3.84 -25.10
C GLU A 44 -10.71 5.07 -25.95
N ARG A 45 -10.30 6.28 -25.53
CA ARG A 45 -10.48 7.50 -26.34
C ARG A 45 -9.68 7.44 -27.64
N ALA A 46 -8.48 6.86 -27.62
CA ALA A 46 -7.62 6.74 -28.80
C ALA A 46 -8.15 5.72 -29.82
N GLN A 47 -8.96 4.75 -29.42
CA GLN A 47 -9.59 3.75 -30.30
C GLN A 47 -10.73 4.33 -31.18
N GLY A 48 -11.08 5.60 -30.99
CA GLY A 48 -12.05 6.32 -31.81
C GLY A 48 -13.46 6.37 -31.21
N PRO A 49 -14.35 7.22 -31.76
CA PRO A 49 -15.65 7.50 -31.15
C PRO A 49 -16.65 6.36 -31.27
N GLY A 50 -16.48 5.45 -32.22
CA GLY A 50 -17.47 4.40 -32.53
C GLY A 50 -17.77 3.48 -31.35
N GLN A 51 -16.75 2.95 -30.68
CA GLN A 51 -16.91 2.10 -29.50
C GLN A 51 -17.58 2.87 -28.35
N ARG A 52 -17.19 4.13 -28.15
CA ARG A 52 -17.80 4.99 -27.12
C ARG A 52 -19.28 5.25 -27.40
N ILE A 53 -19.62 5.56 -28.65
CA ILE A 53 -21.01 5.77 -29.08
C ILE A 53 -21.81 4.48 -28.87
N ALA A 54 -21.26 3.30 -29.20
CA ALA A 54 -21.92 2.03 -28.94
C ALA A 54 -22.14 1.79 -27.43
N CYS A 55 -21.14 2.07 -26.58
CA CYS A 55 -21.28 2.00 -25.12
C CYS A 55 -22.38 2.95 -24.61
N LEU A 56 -22.48 4.17 -25.14
CA LEU A 56 -23.49 5.15 -24.74
C LEU A 56 -24.89 4.84 -25.26
N LEU A 57 -25.03 4.36 -26.50
CA LEU A 57 -26.33 4.10 -27.11
C LEU A 57 -26.92 2.74 -26.75
N LEU A 58 -26.08 1.73 -26.50
CA LEU A 58 -26.52 0.37 -26.20
C LEU A 58 -26.23 0.00 -24.75
N GLY A 59 -24.99 0.21 -24.30
CA GLY A 59 -24.55 -0.19 -22.96
C GLY A 59 -25.25 0.59 -21.84
N LEU A 60 -25.24 1.91 -21.91
CA LEU A 60 -25.84 2.77 -20.90
C LEU A 60 -27.35 2.49 -20.66
N PRO A 61 -28.24 2.49 -21.67
CA PRO A 61 -29.65 2.20 -21.42
C PRO A 61 -29.87 0.77 -20.93
N PHE A 62 -29.08 -0.19 -21.43
CA PHE A 62 -29.16 -1.58 -20.98
C PHE A 62 -28.79 -1.73 -19.50
N PHE A 63 -27.64 -1.18 -19.07
CA PHE A 63 -27.23 -1.26 -17.67
C PHE A 63 -28.09 -0.39 -16.75
N LEU A 64 -28.65 0.72 -17.24
CA LEU A 64 -29.62 1.52 -16.49
C LEU A 64 -30.91 0.73 -16.23
N LEU A 65 -31.44 0.03 -17.23
CA LEU A 65 -32.60 -0.84 -17.06
C LEU A 65 -32.31 -1.94 -16.03
N LEU A 66 -31.17 -2.61 -16.14
CA LEU A 66 -30.77 -3.67 -15.20
C LEU A 66 -30.60 -3.13 -13.77
N PHE A 67 -30.02 -1.94 -13.61
CA PHE A 67 -29.91 -1.26 -12.33
C PHE A 67 -31.29 -1.00 -11.71
N LEU A 68 -32.24 -0.46 -12.48
CA LEU A 68 -33.60 -0.21 -12.00
C LEU A 68 -34.32 -1.49 -11.59
N VAL A 69 -34.18 -2.56 -12.38
CA VAL A 69 -34.76 -3.88 -12.08
C VAL A 69 -34.17 -4.49 -10.82
N SER A 70 -32.91 -4.25 -10.50
CA SER A 70 -32.26 -4.78 -9.30
C SER A 70 -32.48 -3.96 -8.02
N LEU A 71 -33.07 -2.76 -8.10
CA LEU A 71 -33.31 -1.90 -6.93
C LEU A 71 -34.13 -2.58 -5.82
N PRO A 72 -35.22 -3.32 -6.07
CA PRO A 72 -35.97 -3.98 -5.00
C PRO A 72 -35.11 -4.94 -4.17
N LEU A 73 -34.23 -5.69 -4.85
CA LEU A 73 -33.28 -6.58 -4.19
C LEU A 73 -32.27 -5.81 -3.34
N ALA A 74 -31.76 -4.69 -3.87
CA ALA A 74 -30.84 -3.83 -3.15
C ALA A 74 -31.47 -3.17 -1.92
N VAL A 75 -32.77 -2.81 -1.95
CA VAL A 75 -33.48 -2.30 -0.76
C VAL A 75 -33.50 -3.35 0.34
N VAL A 76 -33.85 -4.60 0.03
CA VAL A 76 -33.81 -5.71 1.00
C VAL A 76 -32.38 -5.93 1.51
N GLY A 77 -31.41 -5.95 0.60
CA GLY A 77 -30.00 -6.07 0.96
C GLY A 77 -29.53 -4.96 1.91
N LEU A 78 -29.93 -3.71 1.66
CA LEU A 78 -29.60 -2.56 2.50
C LEU A 78 -30.18 -2.69 3.90
N LEU A 79 -31.44 -3.13 4.03
CA LEU A 79 -32.09 -3.32 5.34
C LEU A 79 -31.38 -4.37 6.21
N ILE A 80 -30.79 -5.40 5.60
CA ILE A 80 -29.99 -6.41 6.29
C ILE A 80 -28.57 -5.89 6.58
N TRP A 81 -27.94 -5.28 5.58
CA TRP A 81 -26.53 -4.91 5.59
C TRP A 81 -26.22 -3.67 6.46
N ALA A 82 -27.07 -2.65 6.39
CA ALA A 82 -26.85 -1.36 7.05
C ALA A 82 -26.73 -1.46 8.59
N PRO A 83 -27.63 -2.18 9.31
CA PRO A 83 -27.52 -2.30 10.76
C PRO A 83 -26.26 -3.04 11.21
N LEU A 84 -25.79 -4.00 10.42
CA LEU A 84 -24.63 -4.84 10.76
C LEU A 84 -23.33 -4.03 10.80
N HIS A 85 -23.22 -2.93 10.04
CA HIS A 85 -22.05 -2.04 10.11
C HIS A 85 -21.84 -1.38 11.48
N GLN A 86 -22.90 -1.20 12.27
CA GLN A 86 -22.79 -0.60 13.60
C GLN A 86 -22.10 -1.52 14.62
N VAL A 87 -22.12 -2.84 14.36
CA VAL A 87 -21.56 -3.87 15.25
C VAL A 87 -20.38 -4.62 14.62
N ARG A 88 -20.00 -4.24 13.39
CA ARG A 88 -18.85 -4.79 12.68
C ARG A 88 -17.57 -4.26 13.34
N ARG A 89 -16.59 -5.15 13.53
CA ARG A 89 -15.24 -4.78 13.97
C ARG A 89 -14.59 -3.84 12.94
N PRO A 90 -13.63 -3.00 13.36
CA PRO A 90 -13.02 -2.02 12.47
C PRO A 90 -12.17 -2.62 11.36
N PHE A 91 -11.85 -3.92 11.40
CA PHE A 91 -11.11 -4.62 10.35
C PHE A 91 -11.39 -6.12 10.44
N CYS A 92 -11.06 -6.84 9.38
CA CYS A 92 -11.04 -8.30 9.33
C CYS A 92 -9.61 -8.81 9.49
N TYR A 93 -9.45 -9.98 10.11
CA TYR A 93 -8.16 -10.67 10.24
C TYR A 93 -8.25 -12.06 9.64
N GLN A 94 -7.35 -12.38 8.73
CA GLN A 94 -7.18 -13.70 8.16
C GLN A 94 -5.84 -14.28 8.66
N LYS A 95 -5.94 -15.42 9.33
CA LYS A 95 -4.80 -16.25 9.70
C LYS A 95 -4.78 -17.50 8.81
N ASN A 96 -3.70 -17.72 8.07
CA ASN A 96 -3.51 -18.97 7.34
C ASN A 96 -2.61 -19.90 8.15
N SER A 97 -3.19 -20.94 8.76
CA SER A 97 -2.44 -21.92 9.55
C SER A 97 -1.69 -22.95 8.69
N SER A 98 -1.95 -22.96 7.38
CA SER A 98 -1.42 -23.93 6.43
C SER A 98 -0.06 -23.56 5.85
N SER A 99 0.38 -22.30 6.01
CA SER A 99 1.78 -21.95 5.74
C SER A 99 2.61 -22.57 6.87
N VAL A 100 3.40 -23.58 6.52
CA VAL A 100 4.38 -24.21 7.42
C VAL A 100 5.07 -23.12 8.21
N SER A 101 5.16 -23.34 9.52
CA SER A 101 5.79 -22.49 10.52
C SER A 101 7.29 -22.31 10.25
N THR A 102 7.65 -21.68 9.14
CA THR A 102 8.87 -20.91 9.09
C THR A 102 8.53 -19.60 9.78
N HIS A 103 8.63 -19.60 11.12
CA HIS A 103 9.25 -18.41 11.72
C HIS A 103 10.44 -18.13 10.81
N PRO A 104 10.59 -16.93 10.21
CA PRO A 104 11.80 -16.66 9.44
C PRO A 104 12.95 -16.96 10.39
N HIS A 105 13.59 -18.13 10.19
CA HIS A 105 14.75 -18.51 10.95
C HIS A 105 15.72 -17.42 10.56
N HIS A 106 16.03 -16.53 11.50
CA HIS A 106 17.00 -15.47 11.28
C HIS A 106 18.38 -16.14 11.19
N GLU A 107 18.65 -16.81 10.07
CA GLU A 107 20.00 -16.96 9.54
C GLU A 107 20.53 -15.56 9.15
N ASN A 108 19.64 -14.59 8.87
CA ASN A 108 19.95 -13.22 8.44
C ASN A 108 19.84 -12.15 9.55
N GLY A 109 20.49 -12.35 10.70
CA GLY A 109 20.98 -11.25 11.55
C GLY A 109 20.03 -10.10 11.97
N GLY A 110 18.71 -10.27 11.95
CA GLY A 110 17.75 -9.23 12.33
C GLY A 110 17.35 -8.21 11.24
N SER A 111 17.39 -8.59 9.97
CA SER A 111 16.93 -7.72 8.87
C SER A 111 15.41 -7.81 8.63
N PHE A 112 14.75 -6.69 8.31
CA PHE A 112 13.31 -6.58 8.03
C PHE A 112 13.02 -5.75 6.78
N THR A 113 12.17 -6.26 5.89
CA THR A 113 11.80 -5.58 4.64
C THR A 113 10.32 -5.18 4.61
N PHE A 114 10.07 -3.89 4.36
CA PHE A 114 8.75 -3.27 4.31
C PHE A 114 8.46 -2.77 2.90
N VAL A 115 7.23 -2.95 2.43
CA VAL A 115 6.72 -2.43 1.15
C VAL A 115 5.47 -1.61 1.38
N SER A 116 5.37 -0.45 0.71
CA SER A 116 4.14 0.34 0.61
C SER A 116 3.76 0.55 -0.85
N ALA A 117 2.47 0.40 -1.18
CA ALA A 117 1.96 0.61 -2.53
C ALA A 117 0.50 1.07 -2.56
N ASN A 118 0.23 2.23 -3.14
CA ASN A 118 -1.12 2.59 -3.57
C ASN A 118 -1.44 1.86 -4.89
N LEU A 119 -2.52 1.07 -4.92
CA LEU A 119 -2.86 0.20 -6.05
C LEU A 119 -4.04 0.72 -6.90
N CYS A 120 -4.71 1.76 -6.44
CA CYS A 120 -5.91 2.33 -7.06
C CYS A 120 -6.93 1.27 -7.50
N LEU A 121 -7.26 0.34 -6.60
CA LEU A 121 -8.21 -0.75 -6.85
C LEU A 121 -9.64 -0.33 -6.48
N LEU A 122 -10.08 0.78 -7.09
CA LEU A 122 -11.46 1.25 -7.06
C LEU A 122 -12.39 0.33 -7.87
N PRO A 123 -13.71 0.40 -7.66
CA PRO A 123 -14.68 -0.05 -8.66
C PRO A 123 -14.27 0.49 -10.04
N ASP A 124 -14.39 -0.34 -11.07
CA ASP A 124 -13.84 -0.08 -12.41
C ASP A 124 -14.34 1.23 -13.03
N GLY A 125 -15.60 1.58 -12.80
CA GLY A 125 -16.21 2.82 -13.23
C GLY A 125 -15.54 4.05 -12.62
N LEU A 126 -15.14 3.96 -11.34
CA LEU A 126 -14.46 5.03 -10.61
C LEU A 126 -12.96 5.07 -10.90
N ALA A 127 -12.31 3.91 -11.06
CA ALA A 127 -10.90 3.83 -11.42
C ALA A 127 -10.57 4.60 -12.71
N ARG A 128 -11.55 4.72 -13.62
CA ARG A 128 -11.42 5.44 -14.89
C ARG A 128 -11.20 6.95 -14.73
N PHE A 129 -11.56 7.54 -13.59
CA PHE A 129 -11.22 8.94 -13.29
C PHE A 129 -9.71 9.13 -13.16
N SER A 130 -9.01 8.15 -12.58
CA SER A 130 -7.53 8.08 -12.54
C SER A 130 -6.94 7.47 -13.81
N ASN A 131 -7.70 7.45 -14.91
CA ASN A 131 -7.33 6.82 -16.17
C ASN A 131 -6.99 5.32 -16.05
N LEU A 132 -7.55 4.60 -15.06
CA LEU A 132 -7.31 3.18 -14.86
C LEU A 132 -8.56 2.36 -15.19
N GLY A 133 -8.41 1.34 -16.04
CA GLY A 133 -9.48 0.38 -16.35
C GLY A 133 -9.18 -1.04 -15.87
N HIS A 134 -10.18 -1.91 -15.99
CA HIS A 134 -10.12 -3.34 -15.74
C HIS A 134 -9.59 -3.72 -14.35
N THR A 135 -10.15 -3.15 -13.28
CA THR A 135 -9.70 -3.38 -11.88
C THR A 135 -9.45 -4.87 -11.60
N GLN A 136 -10.38 -5.75 -11.97
CA GLN A 136 -10.27 -7.19 -11.71
C GLN A 136 -9.11 -7.89 -12.43
N ARG A 137 -8.72 -7.41 -13.62
CA ARG A 137 -7.58 -7.92 -14.40
C ARG A 137 -6.28 -7.36 -13.83
N ARG A 138 -6.23 -6.06 -13.54
CA ARG A 138 -5.09 -5.42 -12.86
C ARG A 138 -4.78 -6.11 -11.55
N THR A 139 -5.79 -6.38 -10.71
CA THR A 139 -5.58 -7.09 -9.45
C THR A 139 -4.96 -8.46 -9.64
N ALA A 140 -5.36 -9.23 -10.66
CA ALA A 140 -4.78 -10.55 -10.90
C ALA A 140 -3.29 -10.46 -11.22
N LEU A 141 -2.89 -9.48 -12.05
CA LEU A 141 -1.49 -9.21 -12.39
C LEU A 141 -0.70 -8.70 -11.18
N ILE A 142 -1.22 -7.71 -10.46
CA ILE A 142 -0.59 -7.18 -9.23
C ILE A 142 -0.39 -8.29 -8.21
N SER A 143 -1.42 -9.10 -7.97
CA SER A 143 -1.36 -10.23 -7.03
C SER A 143 -0.28 -11.24 -7.43
N HIS A 144 -0.17 -11.54 -8.73
CA HIS A 144 0.87 -12.42 -9.25
C HIS A 144 2.27 -11.84 -9.02
N LEU A 145 2.50 -10.56 -9.34
CA LEU A 145 3.79 -9.89 -9.16
C LEU A 145 4.21 -9.86 -7.69
N LEU A 146 3.31 -9.49 -6.78
CA LEU A 146 3.59 -9.49 -5.34
C LEU A 146 3.91 -10.91 -4.81
N SER A 147 3.24 -11.95 -5.34
CA SER A 147 3.40 -13.33 -4.86
C SER A 147 4.63 -14.04 -5.44
N VAL A 148 4.92 -13.84 -6.74
CA VAL A 148 6.08 -14.47 -7.42
C VAL A 148 7.38 -13.98 -6.83
N SER A 149 7.48 -12.67 -6.54
CA SER A 149 8.65 -12.13 -5.85
C SER A 149 8.93 -12.87 -4.54
N GLN A 150 7.91 -13.36 -3.81
CA GLN A 150 8.16 -14.06 -2.55
C GLN A 150 8.60 -15.53 -2.73
N LYS A 151 8.22 -16.19 -3.84
CA LYS A 151 8.46 -17.63 -4.05
C LYS A 151 9.89 -17.99 -4.47
N SER A 152 10.60 -17.09 -5.15
CA SER A 152 11.99 -17.34 -5.57
C SER A 152 12.95 -17.50 -4.40
N SER A 153 12.63 -16.96 -3.21
CA SER A 153 13.42 -17.16 -1.98
C SER A 153 13.32 -18.59 -1.40
N SER A 154 12.30 -19.36 -1.81
CA SER A 154 11.97 -20.67 -1.21
C SER A 154 12.39 -21.89 -2.05
N GLN A 155 12.96 -21.69 -3.25
CA GLN A 155 13.37 -22.79 -4.14
C GLN A 155 14.89 -22.96 -4.30
N SER A 156 15.72 -22.16 -3.62
CA SER A 156 17.18 -22.27 -3.73
C SER A 156 17.81 -23.36 -2.84
N ASN A 157 17.02 -24.18 -2.14
CA ASN A 157 17.53 -25.15 -1.15
C ASN A 157 17.12 -26.61 -1.38
N ASP A 158 16.72 -27.01 -2.60
CA ASP A 158 16.46 -28.44 -2.85
C ASP A 158 16.85 -28.87 -4.27
N HIS A 159 18.11 -29.27 -4.44
CA HIS A 159 18.51 -30.58 -4.95
C HIS A 159 20.02 -30.65 -5.22
N GLY A 160 20.69 -31.53 -4.48
CA GLY A 160 21.94 -32.13 -4.96
C GLY A 160 21.61 -33.29 -5.91
N SER A 161 22.03 -33.18 -7.16
CA SER A 161 22.55 -34.27 -7.99
C SER A 161 23.17 -33.69 -9.26
N GLU A 162 24.36 -34.19 -9.59
CA GLU A 162 25.31 -33.73 -10.60
C GLU A 162 24.84 -33.80 -12.06
N ASP A 163 25.64 -33.15 -12.91
CA ASP A 163 25.74 -33.23 -14.37
C ASP A 163 24.79 -32.40 -15.25
N ALA A 164 25.18 -31.13 -15.48
CA ALA A 164 25.33 -30.59 -16.83
C ALA A 164 26.04 -29.23 -16.78
N ALA A 165 27.21 -29.14 -17.41
CA ALA A 165 27.89 -27.88 -17.68
C ALA A 165 27.00 -26.99 -18.57
N SER A 166 26.62 -25.80 -18.06
CA SER A 166 25.95 -24.77 -18.86
C SER A 166 26.36 -23.38 -18.37
N ILE A 167 27.27 -22.78 -19.15
CA ILE A 167 27.42 -21.36 -19.50
C ILE A 167 26.84 -20.35 -18.49
N CYS A 168 27.73 -19.53 -17.91
CA CYS A 168 27.43 -18.37 -17.03
C CYS A 168 26.07 -17.73 -17.33
N SER A 169 25.19 -17.74 -16.34
CA SER A 169 23.90 -17.08 -16.44
C SER A 169 24.11 -15.56 -16.52
N THR A 170 23.26 -14.89 -17.28
CA THR A 170 23.29 -13.43 -17.44
C THR A 170 22.99 -12.70 -16.12
N ASP A 171 22.38 -13.40 -15.16
CA ASP A 171 22.04 -12.90 -13.82
C ASP A 171 23.28 -12.79 -12.92
N ASP A 172 24.26 -13.68 -13.07
CA ASP A 172 25.53 -13.61 -12.34
C ASP A 172 26.37 -12.42 -12.80
N VAL A 173 26.29 -12.08 -14.08
CA VAL A 173 26.97 -10.89 -14.65
C VAL A 173 26.29 -9.60 -14.17
N LEU A 174 24.95 -9.57 -14.05
CA LEU A 174 24.23 -8.42 -13.51
C LEU A 174 24.56 -8.18 -12.03
N ALA A 175 24.57 -9.25 -11.24
CA ALA A 175 24.95 -9.18 -9.83
C ALA A 175 26.41 -8.74 -9.65
N MET A 176 27.34 -9.19 -10.50
CA MET A 176 28.74 -8.74 -10.45
C MET A 176 28.93 -7.28 -10.88
N VAL A 177 28.19 -6.80 -11.89
CA VAL A 177 28.19 -5.38 -12.28
C VAL A 177 27.63 -4.48 -11.18
N GLU A 178 26.61 -4.94 -10.45
CA GLU A 178 26.09 -4.24 -9.26
C GLU A 178 27.06 -4.27 -8.07
N THR A 179 27.97 -5.24 -8.00
CA THR A 179 28.90 -5.40 -6.86
C THR A 179 30.19 -4.60 -7.02
N MET A 180 30.60 -4.24 -8.25
CA MET A 180 31.84 -3.47 -8.50
C MET A 180 31.74 -1.96 -8.22
N GLY A 181 30.59 -1.46 -7.76
CA GLY A 181 30.42 -0.07 -7.30
C GLY A 181 30.61 0.14 -5.79
N ARG A 182 31.11 -0.85 -5.05
CA ARG A 182 31.37 -0.76 -3.61
C ARG A 182 32.68 -0.03 -3.32
N GLU A 183 32.64 1.29 -3.36
CA GLU A 183 33.58 2.13 -2.61
C GLU A 183 32.85 2.78 -1.43
N ASP A 184 33.55 2.82 -0.29
CA ASP A 184 33.14 3.46 0.95
C ASP A 184 32.65 4.89 0.71
N ASN A 185 31.33 5.09 0.68
CA ASN A 185 30.71 6.36 0.99
C ASN A 185 29.34 6.13 1.62
N THR A 186 29.12 6.82 2.73
CA THR A 186 27.90 6.84 3.56
C THR A 186 26.76 7.63 2.88
N GLU A 187 26.60 7.44 1.57
CA GLU A 187 25.56 8.07 0.75
C GLU A 187 24.29 7.20 0.68
N PHE A 188 23.14 7.87 0.61
CA PHE A 188 21.83 7.22 0.45
C PHE A 188 21.76 6.48 -0.88
N GLN A 189 21.69 5.14 -0.84
CA GLN A 189 21.51 4.29 -2.03
C GLN A 189 20.02 4.05 -2.30
N GLY A 190 19.28 5.10 -2.65
CA GLY A 190 17.96 4.94 -3.26
C GLY A 190 18.12 4.41 -4.68
N TYR A 191 17.46 3.31 -5.04
CA TYR A 191 17.54 2.77 -6.41
C TYR A 191 16.21 2.35 -6.98
N VAL A 192 16.15 2.36 -8.31
CA VAL A 192 14.98 1.94 -9.08
C VAL A 192 15.10 0.46 -9.42
N SER A 193 14.22 -0.36 -8.85
CA SER A 193 14.13 -1.80 -9.06
C SER A 193 12.99 -2.16 -10.03
N LEU A 194 13.19 -3.20 -10.82
CA LEU A 194 12.12 -3.76 -11.66
C LEU A 194 11.12 -4.57 -10.82
N ASN A 195 11.63 -5.31 -9.84
CA ASN A 195 10.87 -6.29 -9.08
C ASN A 195 10.74 -5.88 -7.62
N PHE A 196 9.67 -6.33 -6.97
CA PHE A 196 9.57 -6.30 -5.51
C PHE A 196 10.67 -7.16 -4.88
N PRO A 197 11.20 -6.80 -3.69
CA PRO A 197 12.15 -7.63 -2.97
C PRO A 197 11.63 -9.06 -2.77
N HIS A 198 12.55 -10.02 -2.69
CA HIS A 198 12.20 -11.43 -2.52
C HIS A 198 11.95 -11.83 -1.06
N ASP A 199 12.40 -10.99 -0.14
CA ASP A 199 12.44 -11.17 1.31
C ASP A 199 11.51 -10.17 2.02
N VAL A 200 10.33 -9.90 1.46
CA VAL A 200 9.39 -8.93 2.04
C VAL A 200 8.69 -9.53 3.27
N ASP A 201 8.79 -8.84 4.40
CA ASP A 201 8.16 -9.23 5.66
C ASP A 201 6.79 -8.59 5.86
N PHE A 202 6.64 -7.34 5.41
CA PHE A 202 5.43 -6.54 5.56
C PHE A 202 5.06 -5.87 4.24
N ILE A 203 3.82 -6.05 3.79
CA ILE A 203 3.23 -5.33 2.65
C ILE A 203 2.06 -4.50 3.16
N CYS A 204 2.16 -3.18 3.02
CA CYS A 204 1.06 -2.27 3.17
C CYS A 204 0.55 -1.79 1.81
N LEU A 205 -0.76 -1.88 1.61
CA LEU A 205 -1.40 -1.38 0.38
C LEU A 205 -2.44 -0.32 0.73
N GLN A 206 -2.53 0.69 -0.13
CA GLN A 206 -3.58 1.71 -0.10
C GLN A 206 -4.53 1.52 -1.30
N GLU A 207 -5.73 2.08 -1.17
CA GLU A 207 -6.81 2.05 -2.18
C GLU A 207 -7.26 0.65 -2.63
N VAL A 208 -7.24 -0.33 -1.71
CA VAL A 208 -7.83 -1.65 -1.93
C VAL A 208 -9.34 -1.61 -1.64
N PHE A 209 -10.08 -0.82 -2.41
CA PHE A 209 -11.51 -0.54 -2.16
C PHE A 209 -12.47 -1.61 -2.73
N ASP A 210 -12.21 -2.16 -3.93
CA ASP A 210 -13.08 -3.18 -4.51
C ASP A 210 -12.94 -4.51 -3.75
N ALA A 211 -14.06 -4.98 -3.17
CA ALA A 211 -14.08 -6.17 -2.32
C ALA A 211 -13.65 -7.46 -3.06
N ARG A 212 -13.88 -7.56 -4.39
CA ARG A 212 -13.44 -8.72 -5.18
C ARG A 212 -11.93 -8.64 -5.44
N ALA A 213 -11.40 -7.45 -5.64
CA ALA A 213 -9.98 -7.21 -5.75
C ALA A 213 -9.25 -7.55 -4.42
N SER A 214 -9.76 -7.04 -3.30
CA SER A 214 -9.29 -7.41 -1.95
C SER A 214 -9.28 -8.93 -1.77
N ARG A 215 -10.36 -9.62 -2.15
CA ARG A 215 -10.42 -11.09 -2.10
C ARG A 215 -9.30 -11.75 -2.90
N LYS A 216 -9.03 -11.34 -4.13
CA LYS A 216 -7.95 -11.90 -4.96
C LYS A 216 -6.57 -11.71 -4.33
N LEU A 217 -6.29 -10.50 -3.83
CA LEU A 217 -5.04 -10.19 -3.13
C LEU A 217 -4.85 -11.10 -1.92
N ARG A 218 -5.88 -11.27 -1.08
CA ARG A 218 -5.81 -12.16 0.09
C ARG A 218 -5.46 -13.59 -0.29
N HIS A 219 -6.10 -14.15 -1.31
CA HIS A 219 -5.84 -15.54 -1.71
C HIS A 219 -4.43 -15.71 -2.27
N ALA A 220 -3.97 -14.76 -3.09
CA ALA A 220 -2.64 -14.82 -3.68
C ALA A 220 -1.53 -14.67 -2.63
N LEU A 221 -1.69 -13.73 -1.70
CA LEU A 221 -0.69 -13.44 -0.67
C LEU A 221 -0.70 -14.44 0.49
N ALA A 222 -1.80 -15.17 0.73
CA ALA A 222 -1.95 -16.07 1.87
C ALA A 222 -0.90 -17.19 1.95
N SER A 223 -0.25 -17.56 0.84
CA SER A 223 0.82 -18.57 0.85
C SER A 223 2.12 -18.05 1.45
N SER A 224 2.39 -16.75 1.31
CA SER A 224 3.66 -16.11 1.71
C SER A 224 3.49 -15.25 2.96
N PHE A 225 2.27 -14.80 3.25
CA PHE A 225 1.93 -13.95 4.38
C PHE A 225 0.82 -14.62 5.21
N PRO A 226 1.17 -15.34 6.29
CA PRO A 226 0.21 -16.01 7.17
C PRO A 226 -0.81 -15.06 7.81
N HIS A 227 -0.46 -13.78 7.97
CA HIS A 227 -1.27 -12.82 8.70
C HIS A 227 -1.69 -11.67 7.79
N ILE A 228 -3.01 -11.52 7.58
CA ILE A 228 -3.55 -10.46 6.72
C ILE A 228 -4.66 -9.69 7.45
N LEU A 229 -4.50 -8.38 7.58
CA LEU A 229 -5.53 -7.44 8.01
C LEU A 229 -6.10 -6.72 6.79
N TYR A 230 -7.42 -6.72 6.65
CA TYR A 230 -8.10 -6.19 5.47
C TYR A 230 -9.49 -5.65 5.82
N ASP A 231 -10.14 -5.02 4.83
CA ASP A 231 -11.46 -4.40 4.99
C ASP A 231 -11.48 -3.46 6.21
N VAL A 232 -10.43 -2.65 6.29
CA VAL A 232 -10.12 -1.76 7.40
C VAL A 232 -10.97 -0.51 7.31
N GLY A 233 -11.60 -0.12 8.41
CA GLY A 233 -12.52 1.00 8.51
C GLY A 233 -13.97 0.70 8.11
N PRO A 234 -14.88 1.62 8.42
CA PRO A 234 -16.30 1.49 8.07
C PRO A 234 -16.55 1.69 6.56
N SER A 235 -17.42 0.87 5.99
CA SER A 235 -17.89 0.94 4.59
C SER A 235 -19.42 0.88 4.52
N GLY A 236 -20.09 1.72 5.30
CA GLY A 236 -21.54 1.85 5.31
C GLY A 236 -21.99 2.91 6.31
N PRO A 237 -23.22 2.80 6.84
CA PRO A 237 -23.66 3.66 7.93
C PRO A 237 -22.73 3.48 9.13
N TYR A 238 -22.25 4.59 9.67
CA TYR A 238 -21.33 4.57 10.80
C TYR A 238 -21.53 5.84 11.63
N LYS A 239 -21.85 5.67 12.91
CA LYS A 239 -22.31 6.77 13.78
C LYS A 239 -23.45 7.55 13.08
N CYS A 240 -23.35 8.87 12.97
CA CYS A 240 -24.35 9.75 12.36
C CYS A 240 -24.14 9.99 10.85
N GLY A 241 -23.29 9.20 10.18
CA GLY A 241 -22.96 9.40 8.76
C GLY A 241 -22.89 8.11 7.96
N PHE A 242 -22.47 8.24 6.69
CA PHE A 242 -22.30 7.12 5.77
C PHE A 242 -20.94 7.20 5.08
N LYS A 243 -20.23 6.06 5.01
CA LYS A 243 -18.97 5.90 4.26
C LYS A 243 -19.21 4.92 3.12
N PHE A 244 -19.00 5.36 1.88
CA PHE A 244 -19.15 4.51 0.70
C PHE A 244 -18.00 3.54 0.54
N PHE A 245 -16.80 3.98 0.92
CA PHE A 245 -15.60 3.16 0.91
C PHE A 245 -15.06 3.04 2.32
N ASN A 246 -14.49 1.86 2.61
CA ASN A 246 -13.65 1.67 3.78
C ASN A 246 -12.36 2.51 3.63
N SER A 247 -11.32 2.24 4.41
CA SER A 247 -10.07 3.01 4.30
C SER A 247 -9.24 2.66 3.07
N GLY A 248 -9.53 1.54 2.42
CA GLY A 248 -8.67 0.96 1.37
C GLY A 248 -7.35 0.41 1.90
N LEU A 249 -7.09 0.45 3.22
CA LEU A 249 -5.87 -0.08 3.81
C LEU A 249 -5.91 -1.62 3.86
N PHE A 250 -4.76 -2.21 3.57
CA PHE A 250 -4.51 -3.64 3.63
C PHE A 250 -3.11 -3.87 4.16
N LEU A 251 -2.95 -4.81 5.09
CA LEU A 251 -1.66 -5.23 5.62
C LEU A 251 -1.51 -6.74 5.50
N ALA A 252 -0.44 -7.19 4.86
CA ALA A 252 0.03 -8.57 4.89
C ALA A 252 1.37 -8.65 5.64
N SER A 253 1.50 -9.63 6.54
CA SER A 253 2.68 -9.80 7.39
C SER A 253 3.09 -11.26 7.53
N ARG A 254 4.41 -11.49 7.55
CA ARG A 254 5.03 -12.76 7.97
C ARG A 254 5.01 -12.95 9.48
N TYR A 255 4.86 -11.87 10.24
CA TYR A 255 4.90 -11.88 11.69
C TYR A 255 3.50 -11.79 12.30
N PRO A 256 3.23 -12.50 13.40
CA PRO A 256 1.90 -12.51 14.01
C PRO A 256 1.57 -11.15 14.63
N PRO A 257 0.45 -10.52 14.25
CA PRO A 257 -0.03 -9.32 14.91
C PRO A 257 -0.63 -9.69 16.27
N ILE A 258 -0.12 -9.07 17.32
CA ILE A 258 -0.54 -9.28 18.72
C ILE A 258 -1.52 -8.20 19.20
N ALA A 259 -1.51 -7.03 18.55
CA ALA A 259 -2.52 -5.99 18.73
C ALA A 259 -2.70 -5.20 17.44
N ALA A 260 -3.92 -4.71 17.19
CA ALA A 260 -4.21 -3.81 16.07
C ALA A 260 -5.35 -2.86 16.43
N LYS A 261 -5.26 -1.61 15.97
CA LYS A 261 -6.27 -0.57 16.19
C LYS A 261 -6.35 0.31 14.95
N TYR A 262 -7.57 0.70 14.59
CA TYR A 262 -7.80 1.58 13.45
C TYR A 262 -8.55 2.85 13.88
N HIS A 263 -8.09 3.98 13.37
CA HIS A 263 -8.64 5.31 13.59
C HIS A 263 -8.93 5.95 12.25
N TYR A 264 -10.13 6.51 12.04
CA TYR A 264 -10.44 7.26 10.83
C TYR A 264 -10.35 8.77 11.08
N TYR A 265 -9.93 9.53 10.07
CA TYR A 265 -9.87 10.97 10.12
C TYR A 265 -11.26 11.58 9.97
N HIS A 266 -11.59 12.52 10.85
CA HIS A 266 -12.91 13.14 10.93
C HIS A 266 -13.03 14.41 10.06
N ASN A 267 -11.90 14.93 9.58
CA ASN A 267 -11.80 16.23 8.91
C ASN A 267 -11.61 16.16 7.39
N SER A 268 -11.73 14.97 6.78
CA SER A 268 -11.72 14.81 5.31
C SER A 268 -12.90 15.56 4.65
N ARG A 269 -12.68 16.06 3.44
CA ARG A 269 -13.63 16.90 2.68
C ARG A 269 -13.77 16.43 1.24
N GLY A 270 -14.79 16.94 0.54
CA GLY A 270 -15.02 16.61 -0.88
C GLY A 270 -15.24 15.11 -1.09
N GLU A 271 -14.70 14.58 -2.19
CA GLU A 271 -14.80 13.14 -2.55
C GLU A 271 -14.14 12.24 -1.50
N ASP A 272 -13.04 12.70 -0.88
CA ASP A 272 -12.32 11.99 0.18
C ASP A 272 -13.16 11.78 1.44
N ALA A 273 -14.21 12.59 1.66
CA ALA A 273 -15.14 12.38 2.76
C ALA A 273 -15.99 11.11 2.58
N LEU A 274 -16.09 10.55 1.37
CA LEU A 274 -16.83 9.32 1.07
C LEU A 274 -16.06 8.06 1.50
N ALA A 275 -14.73 8.14 1.61
CA ALA A 275 -13.88 7.07 2.12
C ALA A 275 -13.59 7.24 3.62
N ALA A 276 -13.33 6.13 4.30
CA ALA A 276 -12.86 6.14 5.67
C ALA A 276 -11.33 6.26 5.71
N LYS A 277 -10.75 7.36 5.20
CA LYS A 277 -9.30 7.58 5.32
C LYS A 277 -8.88 7.64 6.78
N GLY A 278 -7.71 7.10 7.10
CA GLY A 278 -7.33 6.84 8.49
C GLY A 278 -5.99 6.15 8.66
N LEU A 279 -5.72 5.76 9.90
CA LEU A 279 -4.51 5.11 10.39
C LEU A 279 -4.85 3.72 10.94
N LEU A 280 -4.13 2.70 10.49
CA LEU A 280 -4.09 1.37 11.10
C LEU A 280 -2.76 1.21 11.86
N CYS A 281 -2.83 1.07 13.17
CA CYS A 281 -1.69 0.76 14.05
C CYS A 281 -1.67 -0.74 14.34
N VAL A 282 -0.50 -1.36 14.23
CA VAL A 282 -0.31 -2.80 14.48
C VAL A 282 0.95 -3.02 15.30
N GLN A 283 0.84 -3.87 16.33
CA GLN A 283 1.98 -4.40 17.06
C GLN A 283 2.14 -5.86 16.64
N VAL A 284 3.35 -6.25 16.25
CA VAL A 284 3.68 -7.62 15.85
C VAL A 284 4.69 -8.22 16.82
N LEU A 285 4.59 -9.53 17.04
CA LEU A 285 5.59 -10.29 17.77
C LEU A 285 6.67 -10.75 16.80
N VAL A 286 7.89 -10.25 16.98
CA VAL A 286 9.06 -10.64 16.18
C VAL A 286 9.59 -11.99 16.67
N ARG A 287 9.91 -12.07 17.97
CA ARG A 287 10.34 -13.30 18.65
C ARG A 287 10.21 -13.17 20.16
N VAL A 288 10.39 -14.28 20.86
CA VAL A 288 10.58 -14.31 22.32
C VAL A 288 12.02 -14.71 22.59
N THR A 289 12.69 -14.07 23.55
CA THR A 289 14.05 -14.41 23.99
C THR A 289 14.03 -15.63 24.92
N GLU A 290 15.21 -16.21 25.21
CA GLU A 290 15.34 -17.28 26.20
C GLU A 290 14.89 -16.83 27.59
N ASP A 291 15.17 -15.58 27.93
CA ASP A 291 14.70 -14.91 29.16
C ASP A 291 13.19 -14.57 29.16
N LYS A 292 12.43 -15.12 28.20
CA LYS A 292 10.98 -14.91 28.02
C LYS A 292 10.58 -13.46 27.77
N GLN A 293 11.51 -12.61 27.32
CA GLN A 293 11.19 -11.24 26.92
C GLN A 293 10.67 -11.23 25.48
N ARG A 294 9.68 -10.39 25.20
CA ARG A 294 9.14 -10.27 23.85
C ARG A 294 9.91 -9.21 23.08
N ILE A 295 10.32 -9.55 21.88
CA ILE A 295 10.77 -8.58 20.88
C ILE A 295 9.57 -8.27 20.00
N VAL A 296 9.15 -7.00 19.99
CA VAL A 296 7.97 -6.51 19.27
C VAL A 296 8.35 -5.47 18.23
N GLY A 297 7.54 -5.36 17.19
CA GLY A 297 7.63 -4.30 16.19
C GLY A 297 6.32 -3.53 16.11
N TYR A 298 6.40 -2.22 15.87
CA TYR A 298 5.24 -1.39 15.56
C TYR A 298 5.21 -1.08 14.07
N PHE A 299 4.05 -1.27 13.46
CA PHE A 299 3.81 -0.99 12.06
C PHE A 299 2.52 -0.18 11.91
N ASN A 300 2.65 1.02 11.38
CA ASN A 300 1.55 1.95 11.22
C ASN A 300 1.36 2.26 9.74
N CYS A 301 0.15 2.17 9.24
CA CYS A 301 -0.15 2.55 7.87
C CYS A 301 -1.32 3.52 7.74
N THR A 302 -1.17 4.47 6.83
CA THR A 302 -2.15 5.54 6.64
C THR A 302 -2.41 5.84 5.16
N HIS A 303 -3.52 6.54 4.93
CA HIS A 303 -3.79 7.23 3.68
C HIS A 303 -4.38 8.59 4.04
N LEU A 304 -3.65 9.67 3.79
CA LEU A 304 -4.05 11.03 4.14
C LEU A 304 -5.00 11.65 3.10
N HIS A 305 -5.55 12.81 3.43
CA HIS A 305 -6.44 13.61 2.58
C HIS A 305 -5.75 14.07 1.28
N ALA A 306 -6.35 13.76 0.14
CA ALA A 306 -5.78 13.91 -1.20
C ALA A 306 -5.82 15.32 -1.80
N PRO A 307 -6.89 16.12 -1.67
CA PRO A 307 -6.97 17.44 -2.30
C PRO A 307 -5.75 18.33 -2.04
N GLU A 308 -5.04 18.70 -3.10
CA GLU A 308 -3.72 19.36 -3.04
C GLU A 308 -3.75 20.66 -2.22
N LYS A 309 -4.84 21.42 -2.31
CA LYS A 309 -5.02 22.72 -1.65
C LYS A 309 -5.28 22.64 -0.14
N ASP A 310 -5.52 21.45 0.41
CA ASP A 310 -5.96 21.26 1.79
C ASP A 310 -4.82 20.89 2.75
N ALA A 311 -3.69 21.60 2.67
CA ALA A 311 -2.51 21.39 3.51
C ALA A 311 -2.82 21.36 5.02
N ASN A 312 -3.70 22.25 5.48
CA ASN A 312 -4.14 22.31 6.87
C ASN A 312 -4.85 21.02 7.32
N VAL A 313 -5.62 20.38 6.44
CA VAL A 313 -6.30 19.11 6.75
C VAL A 313 -5.25 18.01 6.94
N ARG A 314 -4.29 17.88 6.01
CA ARG A 314 -3.19 16.91 6.11
C ARG A 314 -2.35 17.13 7.36
N CYS A 315 -2.01 18.38 7.70
CA CYS A 315 -1.27 18.69 8.93
C CYS A 315 -2.02 18.21 10.18
N GLN A 316 -3.31 18.53 10.31
CA GLN A 316 -4.13 18.04 11.42
C GLN A 316 -4.19 16.50 11.47
N GLN A 317 -4.28 15.84 10.31
CA GLN A 317 -4.25 14.38 10.22
C GLN A 317 -2.92 13.79 10.66
N MET A 318 -1.79 14.43 10.33
CA MET A 318 -0.47 14.03 10.81
C MET A 318 -0.33 14.22 12.33
N SER A 319 -0.84 15.32 12.90
CA SER A 319 -0.84 15.50 14.37
C SER A 319 -1.69 14.45 15.07
N LEU A 320 -2.91 14.18 14.56
CA LEU A 320 -3.78 13.12 15.06
C LEU A 320 -3.11 11.74 14.96
N LEU A 321 -2.40 11.48 13.85
CA LEU A 321 -1.66 10.25 13.66
C LEU A 321 -0.60 10.06 14.73
N LEU A 322 0.23 11.08 15.00
CA LEU A 322 1.26 11.01 16.03
C LEU A 322 0.67 10.74 17.42
N GLN A 323 -0.44 11.42 17.73
CA GLN A 323 -1.19 11.19 18.96
C GLN A 323 -1.65 9.72 19.05
N TRP A 324 -2.34 9.20 18.03
CA TRP A 324 -2.88 7.83 18.05
C TRP A 324 -1.79 6.76 18.07
N VAL A 325 -0.66 6.99 17.41
CA VAL A 325 0.51 6.09 17.52
C VAL A 325 1.01 6.05 18.96
N SER A 326 1.18 7.21 19.61
CA SER A 326 1.62 7.30 21.00
C SER A 326 0.65 6.60 21.96
N GLU A 327 -0.66 6.86 21.81
CA GLU A 327 -1.72 6.21 22.58
C GLU A 327 -1.70 4.70 22.39
N PHE A 328 -1.63 4.22 21.14
CA PHE A 328 -1.59 2.79 20.84
C PHE A 328 -0.36 2.11 21.45
N GLN A 329 0.82 2.71 21.32
CA GLN A 329 2.05 2.18 21.91
C GLN A 329 1.96 2.14 23.44
N SER A 330 1.41 3.18 24.07
CA SER A 330 1.20 3.20 25.52
C SER A 330 0.19 2.15 25.99
N GLU A 331 -0.86 1.89 25.21
CA GLU A 331 -1.90 0.90 25.54
C GLU A 331 -1.41 -0.55 25.39
N GLN A 332 -0.54 -0.83 24.41
CA GLN A 332 -0.15 -2.20 24.05
C GLN A 332 1.23 -2.63 24.57
N ARG A 333 2.03 -1.71 25.09
CA ARG A 333 3.35 -2.02 25.64
C ARG A 333 3.22 -2.80 26.94
N GLU A 334 3.89 -3.95 27.02
CA GLU A 334 4.06 -4.70 28.26
C GLU A 334 5.44 -4.44 28.89
N THR A 335 5.53 -4.66 30.20
CA THR A 335 6.79 -4.52 30.93
C THR A 335 7.80 -5.55 30.41
N GLY A 336 8.99 -5.07 29.99
CA GLY A 336 10.04 -5.93 29.44
C GLY A 336 10.00 -6.13 27.93
N ASP A 337 9.04 -5.52 27.21
CA ASP A 337 9.06 -5.51 25.75
C ASP A 337 10.31 -4.80 25.20
N ILE A 338 11.01 -5.47 24.29
CA ILE A 338 12.10 -4.92 23.48
C ILE A 338 11.52 -4.52 22.13
N ILE A 339 11.75 -3.27 21.71
CA ILE A 339 11.19 -2.75 20.45
C ILE A 339 12.24 -2.88 19.35
N ALA A 340 11.98 -3.71 18.34
CA ALA A 340 12.86 -3.90 17.19
C ALA A 340 12.77 -2.77 16.16
N PHE A 341 11.55 -2.35 15.83
CA PHE A 341 11.29 -1.29 14.86
C PHE A 341 9.95 -0.60 15.13
N ASP A 342 9.81 0.61 14.63
CA ASP A 342 8.58 1.40 14.62
C ASP A 342 8.50 2.13 13.28
N ILE A 343 7.60 1.65 12.42
CA ILE A 343 7.45 2.06 11.03
C ILE A 343 6.14 2.82 10.85
N LEU A 344 6.18 3.88 10.06
CA LEU A 344 5.00 4.54 9.54
C LEU A 344 5.10 4.58 8.01
N CYS A 345 4.08 4.10 7.31
CA CYS A 345 4.06 4.16 5.85
C CYS A 345 2.70 4.50 5.26
N GLY A 346 2.72 4.87 3.99
CA GLY A 346 1.52 5.03 3.17
C GLY A 346 1.57 6.23 2.25
N ASP A 347 0.42 6.53 1.67
CA ASP A 347 0.22 7.69 0.81
C ASP A 347 -0.15 8.90 1.67
N LEU A 348 0.79 9.85 1.74
CA LEU A 348 0.62 11.07 2.53
C LEU A 348 0.02 12.22 1.70
N ASN A 349 -0.13 12.07 0.38
CA ASN A 349 -0.72 13.07 -0.52
C ASN A 349 -0.07 14.46 -0.49
N PHE A 350 1.18 14.56 -0.03
CA PHE A 350 2.02 15.75 -0.14
C PHE A 350 3.45 15.33 -0.45
N ASP A 351 4.16 16.15 -1.21
CA ASP A 351 5.54 15.88 -1.57
C ASP A 351 6.53 16.72 -0.76
N ASN A 352 7.81 16.41 -0.91
CA ASN A 352 8.90 17.09 -0.23
C ASN A 352 9.72 18.00 -1.18
N CYS A 353 9.09 18.56 -2.22
CA CYS A 353 9.75 19.47 -3.16
C CYS A 353 8.89 20.67 -3.58
N SER A 354 7.56 20.59 -3.47
CA SER A 354 6.59 21.61 -3.83
C SER A 354 6.51 22.73 -2.81
N LEU A 355 6.31 23.97 -3.28
CA LEU A 355 6.04 25.12 -2.42
C LEU A 355 4.67 25.01 -1.74
N ASP A 356 3.67 24.46 -2.44
CA ASP A 356 2.31 24.27 -1.91
C ASP A 356 2.25 23.28 -0.74
N ASN A 357 3.30 22.46 -0.54
CA ASN A 357 3.39 21.49 0.55
C ASN A 357 4.36 21.92 1.66
N PHE A 358 4.77 23.19 1.68
CA PHE A 358 5.73 23.71 2.66
C PHE A 358 5.30 23.46 4.12
N VAL A 359 4.01 23.56 4.43
CA VAL A 359 3.54 23.40 5.83
C VAL A 359 3.65 21.93 6.25
N GLU A 360 3.25 21.00 5.39
CA GLU A 360 3.36 19.56 5.64
C GLU A 360 4.82 19.12 5.74
N GLN A 361 5.68 19.66 4.87
CA GLN A 361 7.12 19.41 4.88
C GLN A 361 7.76 19.80 6.21
N ASN A 362 7.26 20.84 6.88
CA ASN A 362 7.77 21.32 8.17
C ASN A 362 7.02 20.72 9.39
N HIS A 363 6.13 19.76 9.18
CA HIS A 363 5.39 19.14 10.27
C HIS A 363 6.30 18.35 11.23
N GLU A 364 5.94 18.34 12.52
CA GLU A 364 6.67 17.63 13.60
C GLU A 364 6.82 16.11 13.38
N LEU A 365 6.04 15.55 12.45
CA LEU A 365 6.13 14.16 12.02
C LEU A 365 7.57 13.78 11.67
N PHE A 366 8.29 14.64 10.94
CA PHE A 366 9.66 14.40 10.52
C PHE A 366 10.70 14.63 11.63
N GLY A 367 10.28 15.20 12.77
CA GLY A 367 11.05 15.22 14.01
C GLY A 367 11.00 13.87 14.72
N VAL A 368 9.85 13.20 14.69
CA VAL A 368 9.59 11.91 15.35
C VAL A 368 10.04 10.73 14.49
N TYR A 369 9.71 10.76 13.19
CA TYR A 369 10.03 9.72 12.22
C TYR A 369 11.04 10.25 11.20
N LYS A 370 12.04 9.42 10.87
CA LYS A 370 13.06 9.71 9.86
C LYS A 370 12.58 9.19 8.50
N ASP A 371 12.78 10.02 7.48
CA ASP A 371 12.57 9.68 6.08
C ASP A 371 13.94 9.38 5.44
N PRO A 372 14.19 8.15 4.94
CA PRO A 372 15.42 7.81 4.23
C PRO A 372 15.72 8.72 3.03
N CYS A 373 14.68 9.16 2.31
CA CYS A 373 14.79 9.95 1.08
C CYS A 373 14.96 11.45 1.33
N ARG A 374 14.94 11.89 2.59
CA ARG A 374 14.87 13.32 2.95
C ARG A 374 16.22 13.85 3.44
N GLU A 375 16.62 15.01 2.93
CA GLU A 375 17.71 15.82 3.48
C GLU A 375 17.14 16.86 4.45
N GLY A 376 16.06 17.53 4.05
CA GLY A 376 15.38 18.57 4.83
C GLY A 376 13.97 18.85 4.32
N PRO A 377 13.21 19.77 4.96
CA PRO A 377 11.92 20.20 4.44
C PRO A 377 12.09 20.80 3.05
N GLY A 378 11.32 20.30 2.07
CA GLY A 378 11.39 20.78 0.69
C GLY A 378 12.62 20.29 -0.07
N ARG A 379 13.43 19.38 0.51
CA ARG A 379 14.64 18.87 -0.11
C ARG A 379 14.82 17.36 0.08
N ASP A 380 14.69 16.64 -1.02
CA ASP A 380 14.99 15.22 -1.11
C ASP A 380 16.48 14.97 -1.33
N ARG A 381 16.96 13.80 -0.91
CA ARG A 381 18.34 13.34 -1.16
C ARG A 381 18.54 13.03 -2.64
N PRO A 382 19.77 13.18 -3.17
CA PRO A 382 20.11 12.73 -4.52
C PRO A 382 19.69 11.27 -4.77
N GLY A 383 19.19 10.98 -5.97
CA GLY A 383 18.67 9.66 -6.35
C GLY A 383 17.21 9.40 -5.97
N THR A 384 16.57 10.29 -5.23
CA THR A 384 15.12 10.23 -4.96
C THR A 384 14.32 10.58 -6.20
N VAL A 385 13.24 9.84 -6.45
CA VAL A 385 12.30 10.11 -7.54
C VAL A 385 10.87 10.25 -7.01
N GLY A 386 10.04 11.01 -7.72
CA GLY A 386 8.61 11.12 -7.47
C GLY A 386 7.91 9.78 -7.63
N THR A 387 6.83 9.58 -6.87
CA THR A 387 6.08 8.32 -6.83
C THR A 387 4.70 8.43 -7.48
N LEU A 388 4.23 9.64 -7.82
CA LEU A 388 2.98 9.84 -8.53
C LEU A 388 3.22 10.04 -10.03
N LEU A 389 2.60 9.19 -10.85
CA LEU A 389 2.60 9.31 -12.31
C LEU A 389 1.58 10.35 -12.78
N ARG A 390 1.84 10.98 -13.92
CA ARG A 390 0.82 11.75 -14.64
C ARG A 390 -0.19 10.79 -15.26
N GLN A 391 -1.40 10.78 -14.71
CA GLN A 391 -2.43 9.80 -15.00
C GLN A 391 -2.77 9.72 -16.50
N GLU A 392 -2.72 10.84 -17.22
CA GLU A 392 -2.99 10.91 -18.65
C GLU A 392 -2.04 10.06 -19.51
N PHE A 393 -0.84 9.77 -18.99
CA PHE A 393 0.23 9.06 -19.71
C PHE A 393 0.50 7.64 -19.22
N ILE A 394 -0.26 7.09 -18.27
CA ILE A 394 -0.05 5.73 -17.72
C ILE A 394 0.07 4.65 -18.81
N TYR A 395 -0.65 4.84 -19.92
CA TYR A 395 -0.63 3.93 -21.07
C TYR A 395 0.28 4.38 -22.21
N HIS A 396 1.19 5.33 -21.99
CA HIS A 396 2.21 5.70 -22.95
C HIS A 396 3.30 4.61 -22.99
N GLU A 397 3.87 4.31 -24.16
CA GLU A 397 4.83 3.20 -24.33
C GLU A 397 5.98 3.23 -23.31
N VAL A 398 6.45 4.43 -22.98
CA VAL A 398 7.54 4.65 -22.01
C VAL A 398 7.17 4.30 -20.56
N LEU A 399 5.88 4.16 -20.21
CA LEU A 399 5.42 3.80 -18.87
C LEU A 399 4.78 2.40 -18.79
N LYS A 400 4.63 1.70 -19.92
CA LYS A 400 3.86 0.43 -19.99
C LYS A 400 4.57 -0.77 -19.38
N THR A 401 5.90 -0.80 -19.41
CA THR A 401 6.69 -1.94 -18.88
C THR A 401 7.58 -1.49 -17.74
N PRO A 402 7.93 -2.40 -16.80
CA PRO A 402 8.83 -2.08 -15.70
C PRO A 402 10.18 -1.49 -16.16
N GLU A 403 10.73 -1.99 -17.26
CA GLU A 403 12.01 -1.55 -17.83
C GLU A 403 11.91 -0.16 -18.46
N ASN A 404 10.80 0.10 -19.18
CA ASN A 404 10.54 1.40 -19.77
C ASN A 404 10.35 2.44 -18.65
N LEU A 405 9.52 2.14 -17.65
CA LEU A 405 9.30 3.02 -16.51
C LEU A 405 10.60 3.26 -15.74
N LYS A 406 11.44 2.24 -15.53
CA LYS A 406 12.77 2.41 -14.90
C LYS A 406 13.65 3.37 -15.70
N ARG A 407 13.71 3.23 -17.02
CA ARG A 407 14.44 4.16 -17.90
C ARG A 407 13.89 5.57 -17.81
N THR A 408 12.56 5.74 -17.75
CA THR A 408 11.92 7.04 -17.59
C THR A 408 12.26 7.70 -16.25
N LEU A 409 12.26 6.96 -15.14
CA LEU A 409 12.60 7.52 -13.83
C LEU A 409 14.07 7.98 -13.74
N LEU A 410 14.98 7.24 -14.38
CA LEU A 410 16.41 7.55 -14.40
C LEU A 410 16.78 8.66 -15.40
N SER A 411 15.86 9.07 -16.27
CA SER A 411 16.05 10.13 -17.26
C SER A 411 15.43 11.43 -16.75
N ASP A 412 16.24 12.46 -16.47
CA ASP A 412 15.72 13.75 -15.97
C ASP A 412 14.70 14.38 -16.92
N ARG A 413 14.97 14.27 -18.23
CA ARG A 413 14.07 14.77 -19.27
C ARG A 413 12.73 14.04 -19.27
N ASP A 414 12.76 12.71 -19.25
CA ASP A 414 11.52 11.92 -19.35
C ASP A 414 10.74 11.98 -18.03
N ARG A 415 11.43 11.98 -16.89
CA ARG A 415 10.81 12.13 -15.58
C ARG A 415 9.94 13.39 -15.53
N ARG A 416 10.42 14.52 -16.06
CA ARG A 416 9.66 15.79 -16.19
C ARG A 416 8.41 15.72 -17.05
N LEU A 417 8.36 14.78 -18.00
CA LEU A 417 7.20 14.61 -18.87
C LEU A 417 6.14 13.71 -18.25
N TYR A 418 6.54 12.71 -17.46
CA TYR A 418 5.66 11.60 -17.09
C TYR A 418 5.40 11.46 -15.58
N ILE A 419 6.23 12.04 -14.72
CA ILE A 419 5.99 12.09 -13.26
C ILE A 419 5.27 13.39 -12.94
N ALA A 420 4.35 13.34 -11.97
CA ALA A 420 3.59 14.50 -11.56
C ALA A 420 4.56 15.63 -11.14
N PRO A 421 4.42 16.83 -11.71
CA PRO A 421 5.33 17.94 -11.44
C PRO A 421 5.05 18.54 -10.05
N PRO A 422 6.06 19.13 -9.38
CA PRO A 422 5.85 19.89 -8.16
C PRO A 422 4.83 21.02 -8.34
N LEU A 423 4.22 21.41 -7.23
CA LEU A 423 3.17 22.41 -7.14
C LEU A 423 3.71 23.72 -6.51
N PRO A 424 3.18 24.88 -6.94
CA PRO A 424 2.27 25.06 -8.07
C PRO A 424 3.02 24.84 -9.40
N GLN A 425 2.31 24.44 -10.45
CA GLN A 425 2.92 24.13 -11.76
C GLN A 425 3.42 25.37 -12.50
N ASP A 426 2.89 26.55 -12.17
CA ASP A 426 3.18 27.80 -12.87
C ASP A 426 4.48 28.49 -12.40
N VAL A 427 5.22 27.88 -11.49
CA VAL A 427 6.47 28.40 -10.93
C VAL A 427 7.65 27.63 -11.48
N GLU A 428 8.71 28.34 -11.90
CA GLU A 428 9.99 27.71 -12.26
C GLU A 428 10.62 27.09 -11.00
N HIS A 429 10.79 25.77 -11.03
CA HIS A 429 11.43 25.01 -9.96
C HIS A 429 12.92 24.87 -10.23
N ASP A 430 13.74 24.89 -9.18
CA ASP A 430 15.18 24.65 -9.28
C ASP A 430 15.43 23.31 -9.97
N GLU A 431 16.12 23.35 -11.11
CA GLU A 431 16.33 22.17 -11.93
C GLU A 431 17.12 21.08 -11.19
N GLN A 432 17.96 21.47 -10.24
CA GLN A 432 18.79 20.54 -9.47
C GLN A 432 17.99 19.81 -8.38
N GLN A 433 16.80 20.31 -8.01
CA GLN A 433 15.97 19.74 -6.93
C GLN A 433 14.72 19.03 -7.47
N TRP A 434 14.59 18.92 -8.80
CA TRP A 434 13.41 18.36 -9.43
C TRP A 434 13.41 16.82 -9.38
N THR A 435 12.71 16.25 -8.39
CA THR A 435 12.51 14.81 -8.23
C THR A 435 11.18 14.32 -8.81
N GLY A 436 10.20 15.23 -8.98
CA GLY A 436 8.79 14.90 -9.17
C GLY A 436 8.10 14.65 -7.83
N ARG A 437 6.76 14.58 -7.82
CA ARG A 437 6.02 14.47 -6.55
C ARG A 437 6.15 13.09 -5.92
N ARG A 438 6.96 12.99 -4.86
CA ARG A 438 7.05 11.80 -4.00
C ARG A 438 6.05 11.93 -2.85
N ILE A 439 4.92 11.26 -2.98
CA ILE A 439 3.82 11.35 -2.00
C ILE A 439 3.62 10.07 -1.19
N ASP A 440 4.30 8.99 -1.59
CA ASP A 440 4.35 7.73 -0.85
C ASP A 440 5.59 7.71 0.04
N TYR A 441 5.41 7.34 1.31
CA TYR A 441 6.47 7.35 2.31
C TYR A 441 6.57 6.02 3.05
N ILE A 442 7.80 5.62 3.39
CA ILE A 442 8.09 4.67 4.47
C ILE A 442 9.08 5.36 5.41
N LEU A 443 8.61 5.65 6.62
CA LEU A 443 9.33 6.36 7.66
C LEU A 443 9.64 5.41 8.81
N TYR A 444 10.74 5.64 9.51
CA TYR A 444 11.15 4.83 10.65
C TYR A 444 11.51 5.71 11.85
N ARG A 445 11.18 5.26 13.06
CA ARG A 445 11.61 5.93 14.30
C ARG A 445 12.96 5.37 14.73
N ASN A 446 13.89 6.26 15.06
CA ASN A 446 15.14 5.90 15.73
C ASN A 446 15.11 6.50 17.14
N SER A 447 15.21 5.65 18.16
CA SER A 447 15.12 6.05 19.57
C SER A 447 16.07 5.21 20.42
N PRO A 448 16.71 5.80 21.45
CA PRO A 448 17.51 5.03 22.41
C PRO A 448 16.73 3.94 23.17
N LEU A 449 15.40 3.99 23.13
CA LEU A 449 14.51 3.00 23.77
C LEU A 449 14.22 1.78 22.88
N MET A 450 14.78 1.75 21.67
CA MET A 450 14.61 0.70 20.68
C MET A 450 15.96 0.03 20.40
N LEU A 451 15.92 -1.14 19.76
CA LEU A 451 17.14 -1.77 19.26
C LEU A 451 17.81 -0.87 18.20
N PRO A 452 19.16 -0.83 18.17
CA PRO A 452 19.88 -0.15 17.12
C PRO A 452 19.46 -0.69 15.75
N LEU A 453 19.16 0.23 14.84
CA LEU A 453 18.78 -0.09 13.47
C LEU A 453 19.59 0.71 12.47
N VAL A 454 19.78 0.13 11.29
CA VAL A 454 20.45 0.76 10.15
C VAL A 454 19.58 0.56 8.91
N VAL A 455 19.43 1.62 8.12
CA VAL A 455 18.81 1.51 6.79
C VAL A 455 19.79 0.81 5.88
N GLU A 456 19.51 -0.44 5.52
CA GLU A 456 20.31 -1.17 4.53
C GLU A 456 19.99 -0.69 3.11
N ARG A 457 18.72 -0.33 2.87
CA ARG A 457 18.22 -0.22 1.51
C ARG A 457 16.91 0.55 1.41
N PHE A 458 16.79 1.37 0.37
CA PHE A 458 15.51 1.94 -0.05
C PHE A 458 15.33 1.75 -1.56
N GLN A 459 14.13 1.36 -2.01
CA GLN A 459 13.84 1.12 -3.42
C GLN A 459 12.58 1.84 -3.90
N PHE A 460 12.61 2.28 -5.15
CA PHE A 460 11.43 2.59 -5.96
C PHE A 460 11.20 1.43 -6.93
N ILE A 461 9.98 0.90 -7.01
CA ILE A 461 9.71 -0.36 -7.71
C ILE A 461 8.83 -0.10 -8.93
N THR A 462 9.32 -0.44 -10.12
CA THR A 462 8.59 -0.21 -11.38
C THR A 462 7.75 -1.40 -11.83
N GLY A 463 7.73 -2.48 -11.04
CA GLY A 463 7.01 -3.72 -11.36
C GLY A 463 5.51 -3.55 -11.61
N LEU A 464 4.90 -2.46 -11.11
CA LEU A 464 3.49 -2.14 -11.34
C LEU A 464 3.24 -1.16 -12.51
N ALA A 465 4.20 -0.99 -13.41
CA ALA A 465 4.06 -0.20 -14.63
C ALA A 465 2.74 -0.52 -15.37
N GLY A 466 1.95 0.52 -15.67
CA GLY A 466 0.64 0.40 -16.32
C GLY A 466 -0.49 -0.23 -15.46
N LEU A 467 -0.22 -0.60 -14.21
CA LEU A 467 -1.18 -1.24 -13.29
C LEU A 467 -1.62 -0.32 -12.15
N SER A 468 -0.81 0.66 -11.77
CA SER A 468 -1.13 1.73 -10.83
C SER A 468 -0.56 3.05 -11.35
N ASP A 469 -1.10 4.17 -10.90
CA ASP A 469 -0.53 5.51 -11.09
C ASP A 469 0.46 5.90 -9.98
N HIS A 470 0.63 5.05 -8.98
CA HIS A 470 1.68 5.17 -7.98
C HIS A 470 2.83 4.18 -8.22
N ILE A 471 4.03 4.59 -7.81
CA ILE A 471 5.24 3.77 -7.81
C ILE A 471 5.43 3.20 -6.39
N PRO A 472 5.33 1.89 -6.21
CA PRO A 472 5.60 1.26 -4.92
C PRO A 472 7.02 1.54 -4.41
N ILE A 473 7.16 1.57 -3.10
CA ILE A 473 8.45 1.78 -2.44
C ILE A 473 8.73 0.66 -1.43
N SER A 474 10.02 0.41 -1.18
CA SER A 474 10.46 -0.51 -0.14
C SER A 474 11.57 0.06 0.74
N LEU A 475 11.61 -0.41 1.98
CA LEU A 475 12.64 -0.10 2.97
C LEU A 475 13.12 -1.41 3.58
N LYS A 476 14.43 -1.64 3.60
CA LYS A 476 15.06 -2.73 4.36
C LYS A 476 15.87 -2.16 5.51
N LEU A 477 15.62 -2.68 6.71
CA LEU A 477 16.30 -2.29 7.94
C LEU A 477 17.07 -3.48 8.51
N SER A 478 18.33 -3.27 8.88
CA SER A 478 19.06 -4.16 9.78
C SER A 478 18.79 -3.76 11.21
N VAL A 479 18.43 -4.70 12.08
CA VAL A 479 18.24 -4.46 13.52
C VAL A 479 19.19 -5.35 14.30
N SER A 480 19.98 -4.76 15.20
CA SER A 480 20.90 -5.50 16.06
C SER A 480 20.14 -6.27 17.14
N LEU A 481 19.67 -7.47 16.78
CA LEU A 481 18.97 -8.34 17.71
C LEU A 481 19.95 -8.91 18.77
N PRO A 482 19.52 -9.10 20.02
CA PRO A 482 20.31 -9.80 21.02
C PRO A 482 20.67 -11.21 20.53
N VAL A 483 21.97 -11.54 20.53
CA VAL A 483 22.47 -12.87 20.17
C VAL A 483 22.03 -13.88 21.23
N ASN A 484 21.59 -15.07 20.80
CA ASN A 484 21.41 -16.19 21.73
C ASN A 484 22.79 -16.60 22.24
N THR A 485 23.16 -16.20 23.45
CA THR A 485 24.27 -16.83 24.15
C THR A 485 23.79 -18.15 24.71
N SER A 486 23.98 -19.24 23.95
CA SER A 486 23.92 -20.58 24.51
C SER A 486 25.00 -20.70 25.60
N LEU A 487 24.59 -20.87 26.85
CA LEU A 487 25.49 -21.26 27.94
C LEU A 487 26.03 -22.67 27.74
#